data_AF-A0A5R1NU11-F1
#
_entry.id   AF-A0A5R1NU11-F1
#
_cell.length_a   1.000
_cell.length_b   1.000
_cell.length_c   1.000
_cell.angle_alpha   90.00
_cell.angle_beta   90.00
_cell.angle_gamma   90.00
#
_symmetry.space_group_name_H-M   'P 1'
#
loop_
_entity.id
_entity.type
_entity.pdbx_description
1 polymer ?
#
loop_
_entity_poly.entity_id
_entity_poly.type
_entity_poly.pdbx_seq_one_letter_code
_entity_poly.pdbx_strand_id
1 'polypeptide(L)' 'MTRDSRARVIVREGPLGFVFFLAYLGAAIYFVSESNGTFWGVILGLLQAIVWPVYVIYHVLLSMGA' A
#
# COMPACT_ATOMS: atom_id res chain seq x y z
N MET A 1 -18.20 -0.45 47.08
CA MET A 1 -17.16 -0.85 46.12
C MET A 1 -17.64 -0.58 44.70
N THR A 2 -17.30 0.57 44.15
CA THR A 2 -17.58 0.93 42.76
C THR A 2 -16.53 0.27 41.87
N ARG A 3 -16.95 -0.68 41.01
CA ARG A 3 -16.06 -1.30 40.01
C ARG A 3 -15.91 -0.35 38.83
N ASP A 4 -14.76 0.33 38.75
CA ASP A 4 -14.37 1.12 37.57
C ASP A 4 -14.11 0.14 36.41
N SER A 5 -15.13 -0.07 35.57
CA SER A 5 -15.07 -0.93 34.40
C SER A 5 -14.59 -0.09 33.22
N ARG A 6 -13.30 0.26 33.22
CA ARG A 6 -12.68 0.86 32.03
C ARG A 6 -12.55 -0.22 30.98
N ALA A 7 -13.52 -0.29 30.08
CA ALA A 7 -13.44 -1.10 28.88
C ALA A 7 -12.15 -0.69 28.14
N ARG A 8 -11.13 -1.55 28.15
CA ARG A 8 -9.94 -1.34 27.34
C ARG A 8 -10.38 -1.43 25.89
N VAL A 9 -10.27 -0.33 25.16
CA VAL A 9 -10.44 -0.31 23.71
C VAL A 9 -9.29 -1.13 23.14
N ILE A 10 -9.57 -2.38 22.77
CA ILE A 10 -8.63 -3.23 22.06
C ILE A 10 -8.71 -2.83 20.60
N VAL A 11 -7.74 -2.03 20.14
CA VAL A 11 -7.60 -1.69 18.72
C VAL A 11 -7.13 -2.96 18.00
N ARG A 12 -8.06 -3.67 17.36
CA ARG A 12 -7.75 -4.79 16.48
C ARG A 12 -7.37 -4.23 15.12
N GLU A 13 -6.09 -3.86 14.95
CA GLU A 13 -5.56 -3.62 13.61
C GLU A 13 -5.56 -4.95 12.86
N GLY A 14 -6.40 -5.05 11.83
CA GLY A 14 -6.49 -6.25 11.02
C GLY A 14 -5.19 -6.47 10.22
N PRO A 15 -4.76 -7.73 9.99
CA PRO A 15 -3.57 -8.05 9.19
C PRO A 15 -3.52 -7.35 7.82
N LEU A 16 -4.69 -6.97 7.30
CA LEU A 16 -4.86 -6.21 6.07
C LEU A 16 -4.07 -4.89 6.06
N GLY A 17 -4.00 -4.15 7.18
CA GLY A 17 -3.26 -2.89 7.23
C GLY A 17 -1.76 -3.07 6.97
N PHE A 18 -1.19 -4.14 7.52
CA PHE A 18 0.21 -4.50 7.28
C PHE A 18 0.43 -4.93 5.81
N VAL A 19 -0.50 -5.68 5.23
CA VAL A 19 -0.41 -6.09 3.81
C VAL A 19 -0.49 -4.89 2.87
N PHE A 20 -1.38 -3.93 3.13
CA PHE A 20 -1.45 -2.67 2.37
C PHE A 20 -0.16 -1.85 2.49
N PHE A 21 0.41 -1.78 3.69
CA PHE A 21 1.69 -1.11 3.92
C PHE A 21 2.83 -1.78 3.15
N LEU A 22 2.92 -3.11 3.20
CA LEU A 22 3.92 -3.87 2.46
C LEU A 22 3.78 -3.71 0.95
N ALA A 23 2.54 -3.67 0.45
CA ALA A 23 2.27 -3.52 -0.97
C ALA A 23 2.60 -2.11 -1.48
N TYR A 24 2.30 -1.07 -0.69
CA TYR A 24 2.76 0.30 -0.94
C TYR A 24 4.29 0.39 -0.93
N LEU A 25 4.94 -0.24 0.06
CA LEU A 25 6.40 -0.25 0.18
C LEU A 25 7.05 -0.97 -1.02
N GLY A 26 6.48 -2.07 -1.49
CA GLY A 26 6.93 -2.78 -2.69
C GLY A 26 6.82 -1.92 -3.95
N ALA A 27 5.70 -1.21 -4.13
CA ALA A 27 5.52 -0.27 -5.24
C ALA A 27 6.54 0.88 -5.19
N ALA A 28 6.76 1.45 -4.00
CA ALA A 28 7.76 2.49 -3.80
C ALA A 28 9.18 2.02 -4.15
N ILE A 29 9.59 0.82 -3.70
CA ILE A 29 10.91 0.26 -3.99
C ILE A 29 11.07 -0.03 -5.49
N TYR A 30 10.07 -0.63 -6.13
CA TYR A 30 10.10 -0.94 -7.57
C TYR A 30 10.30 0.32 -8.41
N PHE A 31 9.47 1.34 -8.19
CA PHE A 31 9.53 2.56 -8.99
C PHE A 31 10.76 3.43 -8.69
N VAL A 32 11.27 3.42 -7.46
CA VAL A 32 12.54 4.08 -7.13
C VAL A 32 13.73 3.34 -7.76
N SER A 33 13.70 2.01 -7.80
CA SER A 33 14.76 1.21 -8.44
C SER A 33 14.76 1.32 -9.96
N GLU A 34 13.59 1.49 -10.59
CA GLU A 34 13.45 1.69 -12.04
C GLU A 34 13.91 3.09 -12.47
N SER A 35 13.82 4.08 -11.57
CA SER A 35 14.31 5.42 -11.85
C SER A 35 15.84 5.44 -11.82
N ASN A 36 16.45 5.43 -13.00
CA ASN A 36 17.90 5.44 -13.31
C ASN A 36 18.70 6.65 -12.73
N GLY A 37 18.44 7.10 -11.51
CA GLY A 37 19.17 8.15 -10.81
C GLY A 37 18.84 9.60 -11.21
N THR A 38 17.95 9.81 -12.18
CA THR A 38 17.56 11.15 -12.63
C THR A 38 16.45 11.73 -11.75
N PHE A 39 16.58 12.99 -11.30
CA PHE A 39 15.61 13.69 -10.43
C PHE A 39 14.15 13.58 -10.90
N TRP A 40 13.90 13.74 -12.20
CA TRP A 40 12.57 13.58 -12.80
C TRP A 40 12.07 12.12 -12.80
N GLY A 41 12.98 11.15 -12.90
CA GLY A 41 12.65 9.73 -12.83
C GLY A 41 12.11 9.35 -11.45
N VAL A 42 12.65 9.93 -10.38
CA VAL A 42 12.16 9.69 -9.01
C VAL A 42 10.76 10.27 -8.82
N ILE A 43 10.49 11.48 -9.33
CA ILE A 43 9.16 12.12 -9.26
C ILE A 43 8.13 11.30 -10.04
N LEU A 44 8.48 10.87 -11.26
CA LEU A 44 7.62 10.00 -12.07
C LEU A 44 7.41 8.63 -11.40
N GLY A 45 8.45 8.06 -10.79
CA GLY A 45 8.37 6.82 -10.03
C GLY A 45 7.44 6.94 -8.82
N LEU A 46 7.48 8.04 -8.08
CA LEU A 46 6.58 8.29 -6.96
C LEU A 46 5.12 8.45 -7.44
N LEU A 47 4.91 9.14 -8.57
CA LEU A 47 3.58 9.26 -9.19
C LEU A 47 3.06 7.88 -9.61
N GLN A 48 3.91 7.04 -10.20
CA GLN A 48 3.56 5.69 -10.60
C GLN A 48 3.30 4.76 -9.41
N ALA A 49 4.00 4.97 -8.29
CA ALA A 49 3.76 4.32 -7.00
C ALA A 49 2.45 4.74 -6.31
N ILE A 50 1.74 5.75 -6.82
CA ILE A 50 0.36 6.06 -6.40
C ILE A 50 -0.65 5.35 -7.32
N VAL A 51 -0.30 5.18 -8.59
CA VAL A 51 -1.15 4.57 -9.62
C VAL A 51 -1.08 3.02 -9.59
N TRP A 52 -0.11 2.44 -8.89
CA TRP A 52 0.06 0.98 -8.79
C TRP A 52 -1.21 0.17 -8.45
N PRO A 53 -2.16 0.60 -7.59
CA PRO A 53 -3.36 -0.20 -7.30
C PRO A 53 -4.26 -0.30 -8.52
N VAL A 54 -4.29 0.73 -9.37
CA VAL A 54 -5.04 0.74 -10.63
C VAL A 54 -4.46 -0.29 -11.59
N TYR A 55 -3.13 -0.38 -11.71
CA TYR A 55 -2.49 -1.40 -12.53
C TYR A 55 -2.74 -2.81 -12.02
N VAL A 56 -2.72 -3.02 -10.70
CA VAL A 56 -3.03 -4.32 -10.08
C VAL A 56 -4.48 -4.71 -10.37
N ILE A 57 -5.45 -3.82 -10.15
CA ILE A 57 -6.86 -4.09 -10.42
C ILE A 57 -7.10 -4.34 -11.92
N TYR A 58 -6.47 -3.54 -12.79
CA TYR A 58 -6.56 -3.73 -14.24
C TYR A 58 -6.05 -5.10 -14.67
N HIS A 59 -4.87 -5.51 -14.20
CA HIS A 59 -4.31 -6.83 -14.53
C HIS A 59 -5.11 -7.97 -13.91
N VAL A 60 -5.67 -7.80 -12.71
CA VAL A 60 -6.56 -8.79 -12.09
C VAL A 60 -7.82 -8.96 -12.93
N LEU A 61 -8.47 -7.86 -13.32
CA LEU A 61 -9.66 -7.91 -14.19
C LEU A 61 -9.36 -8.56 -15.54
N LEU A 62 -8.23 -8.20 -16.15
CA LEU A 62 -7.76 -8.82 -17.40
C LEU A 62 -7.50 -10.33 -17.21
N SER A 63 -6.88 -10.72 -16.10
CA SER A 63 -6.63 -12.15 -15.78
C SER A 63 -7.92 -12.94 -15.54
N MET A 64 -8.99 -12.26 -15.12
CA MET A 64 -10.32 -12.83 -14.94
C MET A 64 -11.14 -12.86 -16.25
N GLY A 65 -10.57 -12.43 -17.37
CA GLY A 65 -11.16 -12.54 -18.71
C GLY A 65 -12.08 -11.40 -19.13
N ALA A 66 -11.90 -10.20 -18.56
CA ALA A 66 -12.55 -8.97 -19.01
C ALA A 66 -12.04 -8.47 -20.37
#